data_AF-A0A3C0HC55-F1
#
_entry.id   AF-A0A3C0HC55-F1
#
_cell.length_a   1.000
_cell.length_b   1.000
_cell.length_c   1.000
_cell.angle_alpha   90.00
_cell.angle_beta   90.00
_cell.angle_gamma   90.00
#
_symmetry.space_group_name_H-M   'P 1'
#
loop_
_entity.id
_entity.type
_entity.pdbx_description
1 polymer ?
#
loop_
_entity_poly.entity_id
_entity_poly.type
_entity_poly.pdbx_seq_one_letter_code
_entity_poly.pdbx_strand_id
1 'polypeptide(L)' 'MLKTKIIAADLQNLTDARYFAAWLVDYMSFNLSEESANLSKIKEIMDWVEGPIFSAQYTGLEDLQSIEAQLEALSINHLI' A
#
# COMPACT_ATOMS: atom_id res chain seq x y z
N MET A 1 -14.69 22.53 4.87
CA MET A 1 -14.56 21.54 5.96
C MET A 1 -13.32 20.71 5.65
N LEU A 2 -12.26 20.81 6.45
CA LEU A 2 -11.06 19.98 6.25
C LEU A 2 -11.48 18.53 6.54
N LYS A 3 -11.57 17.69 5.50
CA LYS A 3 -11.74 16.24 5.68
C LYS A 3 -10.39 15.68 6.10
N THR A 4 -10.26 15.29 7.35
CA THR A 4 -9.09 14.53 7.82
C THR A 4 -8.92 13.32 6.93
N LYS A 5 -7.75 13.19 6.30
CA LYS A 5 -7.39 12.04 5.49
C LYS A 5 -6.98 10.89 6.40
N ILE A 6 -7.48 9.69 6.14
CA ILE A 6 -7.18 8.49 6.91
C ILE A 6 -6.35 7.54 6.06
N ILE A 7 -5.25 7.05 6.62
CA ILE A 7 -4.36 6.08 6.00
C ILE A 7 -4.39 4.83 6.88
N ALA A 8 -4.69 3.67 6.29
CA ALA A 8 -4.41 2.38 6.90
C ALA A 8 -3.02 1.95 6.42
N ALA A 9 -2.04 1.91 7.31
CA ALA A 9 -0.63 1.67 6.98
C ALA A 9 -0.18 0.26 7.37
N ASP A 10 0.88 -0.21 6.71
CA ASP A 10 1.53 -1.50 6.96
C ASP A 10 0.57 -2.70 6.88
N LEU A 11 -0.23 -2.75 5.81
CA LEU A 11 -1.20 -3.83 5.60
C LEU A 11 -0.50 -5.13 5.19
N GLN A 12 -0.79 -6.22 5.90
CA GLN A 12 -0.15 -7.51 5.66
C GLN A 12 -1.12 -8.62 5.23
N ASN A 13 -2.45 -8.42 5.33
CA ASN A 13 -3.44 -9.45 5.00
C ASN A 13 -4.74 -8.86 4.45
N LEU A 14 -5.51 -9.71 3.75
CA LEU A 14 -6.74 -9.32 3.06
C LEU A 14 -7.90 -8.98 4.01
N THR A 15 -7.96 -9.60 5.18
CA THR A 15 -9.04 -9.37 6.15
C THR A 15 -9.01 -7.93 6.66
N ASP A 16 -7.83 -7.47 7.09
CA ASP A 16 -7.64 -6.10 7.57
C ASP A 16 -7.84 -5.08 6.45
N ALA A 17 -7.33 -5.40 5.25
CA ALA A 17 -7.51 -4.54 4.09
C ALA A 17 -9.01 -4.31 3.77
N ARG A 18 -9.81 -5.38 3.73
CA ARG A 18 -11.27 -5.27 3.54
C ARG A 18 -11.96 -4.53 4.68
N TYR A 19 -11.52 -4.76 5.92
CA TYR A 19 -12.04 -4.05 7.08
C TYR A 19 -11.82 -2.54 6.91
N PHE A 20 -10.60 -2.07 6.64
CA PHE A 20 -10.34 -0.64 6.49
C PHE A 20 -10.96 -0.04 5.23
N ALA A 21 -11.06 -0.78 4.13
CA ALA A 21 -11.78 -0.33 2.94
C ALA A 21 -13.27 -0.08 3.24
N ALA A 22 -13.92 -0.94 4.04
CA ALA A 22 -15.30 -0.73 4.48
C ALA A 22 -15.47 0.51 5.39
N TRP A 23 -14.40 0.95 6.05
CA TRP A 23 -14.35 2.21 6.81
C TRP A 23 -14.03 3.44 5.94
N LEU A 24 -13.94 3.28 4.62
CA LEU A 24 -13.71 4.35 3.65
C LEU A 24 -12.43 5.14 3.94
N VAL A 25 -11.35 4.44 4.33
CA VAL A 25 -10.02 5.07 4.43
C VAL A 25 -9.62 5.64 3.07
N ASP A 26 -8.93 6.77 3.08
CA ASP A 26 -8.51 7.44 1.85
C ASP A 26 -7.34 6.70 1.19
N TYR A 27 -6.45 6.14 1.99
CA TYR A 27 -5.26 5.43 1.51
C TYR A 27 -5.04 4.11 2.23
N MET A 28 -4.41 3.18 1.51
CA MET A 28 -3.95 1.91 2.03
C MET A 28 -2.48 1.73 1.63
N SER A 29 -1.60 1.69 2.63
CA SER A 29 -0.16 1.66 2.42
C SER A 29 0.44 0.30 2.74
N PHE A 30 1.36 -0.14 1.89
CA PHE A 30 2.16 -1.36 2.09
C PHE A 30 3.62 -1.00 2.36
N ASN A 31 4.22 -1.62 3.37
CA ASN A 31 5.64 -1.48 3.64
C ASN A 31 6.43 -2.33 2.64
N LEU A 32 7.26 -1.68 1.81
CA LEU A 32 8.07 -2.32 0.77
C LEU A 32 9.58 -2.29 1.07
N SER A 33 9.96 -1.78 2.25
CA SER A 33 11.36 -1.77 2.71
C SER A 33 11.90 -3.14 3.10
N GLU A 34 11.02 -4.07 3.45
CA GLU A 34 11.46 -5.40 3.83
C GLU A 34 11.84 -6.20 2.58
N GLU A 35 13.01 -6.84 2.58
CA GLU A 35 13.37 -7.83 1.54
C GLU A 35 12.32 -8.96 1.46
N SER A 36 11.60 -9.22 2.56
CA SER A 36 10.47 -10.15 2.64
C SER A 36 9.16 -9.63 2.07
N ALA A 37 9.10 -8.40 1.56
CA ALA A 37 7.89 -7.84 0.96
C ALA A 37 7.42 -8.72 -0.21
N ASN A 38 6.31 -9.43 0.03
CA ASN A 38 5.75 -10.33 -0.95
C ASN A 38 4.84 -9.56 -1.91
N LEU A 39 5.43 -9.05 -3.00
CA LEU A 39 4.71 -8.26 -4.01
C LEU A 39 3.49 -9.00 -4.59
N SER A 40 3.57 -10.33 -4.73
CA SER A 40 2.44 -11.16 -5.21
C SER A 40 1.26 -11.12 -4.24
N LYS A 41 1.54 -11.25 -2.93
CA LYS A 41 0.52 -11.14 -1.88
C LYS A 41 -0.08 -9.73 -1.82
N ILE A 42 0.75 -8.71 -1.96
CA ILE A 42 0.29 -7.32 -1.99
C ILE A 42 -0.63 -7.10 -3.19
N LYS A 43 -0.23 -7.60 -4.36
CA LYS A 43 -1.03 -7.54 -5.59
C LYS A 43 -2.37 -8.25 -5.42
N GLU A 44 -2.39 -9.43 -4.79
CA GLU A 44 -3.63 -10.13 -4.44
C GLU A 44 -4.53 -9.25 -3.56
N ILE A 45 -4.00 -8.60 -2.52
CA ILE A 45 -4.79 -7.69 -1.69
C ILE A 45 -5.38 -6.55 -2.54
N MET A 46 -4.57 -5.93 -3.39
CA MET A 46 -5.00 -4.82 -4.25
C MET A 46 -6.09 -5.24 -5.25
N ASP A 47 -6.06 -6.46 -5.75
CA ASP A 47 -7.05 -6.96 -6.71
C ASP A 47 -8.41 -7.28 -6.06
N TRP A 48 -8.44 -7.52 -4.74
CA TRP A 48 -9.66 -7.83 -3.99
C TRP A 48 -10.25 -6.64 -3.23
N VAL A 49 -9.57 -5.50 -3.20
CA VAL A 49 -9.95 -4.33 -2.41
C VAL A 49 -10.24 -3.15 -3.32
N GLU A 50 -11.40 -2.53 -3.12
CA GLU A 50 -11.83 -1.33 -3.84
C GLU A 50 -12.04 -0.17 -2.86
N GLY A 51 -11.88 1.06 -3.35
CA GLY A 51 -12.14 2.28 -2.58
C GLY A 51 -10.90 3.12 -2.25
N PRO A 52 -9.92 2.62 -1.48
CA PRO A 52 -8.76 3.40 -1.08
C PRO A 52 -7.77 3.57 -2.22
N ILE A 53 -6.98 4.64 -2.16
CA ILE A 53 -5.80 4.81 -3.01
C ILE A 53 -4.67 3.96 -2.43
N PHE A 54 -4.08 3.09 -3.25
CA PHE A 54 -2.93 2.30 -2.82
C PHE A 54 -1.66 3.13 -2.84
N SER A 55 -0.85 2.98 -1.78
CA SER A 55 0.44 3.63 -1.63
C SER A 55 1.51 2.65 -1.13
N ALA A 56 2.77 3.04 -1.27
CA ALA A 56 3.89 2.33 -0.70
C ALA A 56 4.60 3.19 0.36
N GLN A 57 5.15 2.51 1.37
CA GLN A 57 5.98 3.10 2.42
C GLN A 57 7.37 2.47 2.39
N TYR A 58 8.38 3.33 2.56
CA TYR A 58 9.78 2.94 2.74
C TYR A 58 10.33 3.56 4.02
N THR A 59 11.01 2.76 4.84
CA THR A 59 11.61 3.13 6.12
C THR A 59 13.14 3.19 6.09
N GLY A 60 13.78 2.89 4.95
CA GLY A 60 15.22 2.74 4.81
C GLY A 60 15.86 3.68 3.79
N LEU A 61 17.04 3.26 3.32
CA LEU A 61 17.79 3.90 2.23
C LEU A 61 17.82 2.94 1.04
N GLU A 62 16.64 2.54 0.59
CA GLU A 62 16.48 1.73 -0.61
C GLU A 62 16.96 2.52 -1.83
N ASP A 63 17.57 1.84 -2.79
CA ASP A 63 17.97 2.49 -4.02
C ASP A 63 16.75 2.85 -4.87
N LEU A 64 16.85 3.99 -5.57
CA LEU A 64 15.73 4.53 -6.35
C LEU A 64 15.24 3.54 -7.42
N GLN A 65 16.15 2.75 -8.03
CA GLN A 65 15.78 1.81 -9.08
C GLN A 65 14.92 0.66 -8.53
N SER A 66 15.26 0.14 -7.36
CA SER A 66 14.47 -0.87 -6.65
C SER A 66 13.08 -0.34 -6.29
N ILE A 67 13.00 0.89 -5.77
CA ILE A 67 11.73 1.55 -5.47
C ILE A 67 10.87 1.64 -6.73
N GLU A 68 11.42 2.18 -7.82
CA GLU A 68 10.70 2.35 -9.09
C GLU A 68 10.20 1.00 -9.64
N ALA A 69 11.02 -0.05 -9.59
CA ALA A 69 10.65 -1.38 -10.06
C ALA A 69 9.49 -1.99 -9.24
N GLN A 70 9.51 -1.83 -7.92
CA GLN A 70 8.44 -2.32 -7.05
C GLN A 70 7.13 -1.56 -7.26
N LEU A 71 7.19 -0.23 -7.41
CA LEU A 71 6.02 0.61 -7.69
C LEU A 71 5.40 0.27 -9.04
N GLU A 72 6.22 0.06 -10.08
CA GLU A 72 5.76 -0.34 -11.41
C GLU A 72 5.06 -1.71 -11.37
N ALA A 73 5.66 -2.69 -10.68
CA ALA A 73 5.09 -4.03 -10.54
C ALA A 73 3.71 -4.04 -9.86
N LEU A 74 3.47 -3.11 -8.94
CA LEU A 74 2.19 -2.95 -8.24
C LEU A 74 1.26 -1.92 -8.89
N SER A 75 1.74 -1.17 -9.89
CA SER A 75 1.03 -0.03 -10.47
C SER A 75 0.65 1.04 -9.42
N ILE A 76 1.52 1.25 -8.41
CA ILE A 76 1.34 2.26 -7.36
C ILE A 76 1.97 3.58 -7.82
N ASN A 77 1.21 4.67 -7.76
CA ASN A 77 1.66 6.01 -8.16
C ASN A 77 1.79 6.98 -6.98
N HIS A 78 1.64 6.49 -5.74
CA HIS A 78 1.65 7.30 -4.53
C HIS A 78 2.65 6.73 -3.52
N LEU A 79 3.58 7.57 -3.08
CA LEU A 79 4.51 7.30 -1.99
C LEU A 79 4.09 8.10 -0.75
N ILE A 80 4.15 7.47 0.42
CA ILE A 80 3.83 8.07 1.72
C ILE A 80 5.03 7.95 2.67
#